data_AF-A0A7Y4SZP6-F1
#
_entry.id   AF-A0A7Y4SZP6-F1
#
_cell.length_a   1.000
_cell.length_b   1.000
_cell.length_c   1.000
_cell.angle_alpha   90.00
_cell.angle_beta   90.00
_cell.angle_gamma   90.00
#
_symmetry.space_group_name_H-M   'P 1'
#
loop_
_entity.id
_entity.type
_entity.pdbx_description
1 polymer ?
#
loop_
_entity_poly.entity_id
_entity_poly.type
_entity_poly.pdbx_seq_one_letter_code
_entity_poly.pdbx_strand_id
1 'polypeptide(L)'
;MNQEQEYLPEILSTLKGKNPFRCPAGYFDNKPDYISNQLDFLVVRQLGFSTKNVFKTPKDYFENTSEATLQLIQLERSLRDLDYKVPNQYFENLGNRVITQIKNQDSESKVIKVQFRYRRLIAVAAMVLFIVGFYFLRNINSSVSNDFNLSQIDDETLIEFVASQDLDLQNFSEIMDEQSITEINIQQDPSLEESELNDIIDNF
;
A
#
# COMPACT_ATOMS: atom_id res chain seq x y z
N MET A 1 74.81 -1.44 12.67
CA MET A 1 73.84 -0.57 13.38
C MET A 1 72.83 -0.18 12.33
N ASN A 2 71.65 -0.82 12.37
CA ASN A 2 70.75 -0.88 11.22
C ASN A 2 70.06 0.46 10.99
N GLN A 3 70.09 0.88 9.73
CA GLN A 3 69.44 2.07 9.21
C GLN A 3 67.95 1.76 9.01
N GLU A 4 67.13 2.03 10.01
CA GLU A 4 65.70 2.22 9.82
C GLU A 4 65.45 3.73 9.76
N GLN A 5 65.86 4.35 8.65
CA GLN A 5 65.24 5.60 8.25
C GLN A 5 63.90 5.24 7.65
N GLU A 6 62.93 5.16 8.55
CA GLU A 6 61.50 4.99 8.33
C GLU A 6 61.07 5.89 7.15
N TYR A 7 60.82 5.24 6.01
CA TYR A 7 60.45 5.87 4.76
C TYR A 7 59.04 6.46 4.93
N LEU A 8 58.96 7.65 5.51
CA LEU A 8 57.73 8.42 5.53
C LEU A 8 57.51 8.95 4.10
N PRO A 9 56.42 8.58 3.41
CA PRO A 9 56.11 9.17 2.12
C PRO A 9 56.07 10.71 2.24
N GLU A 10 56.53 11.40 1.20
CA GLU A 10 56.70 12.86 1.17
C GLU A 10 55.44 13.64 1.61
N ILE A 11 54.26 13.06 1.36
CA ILE A 11 52.95 13.57 1.80
C ILE A 11 52.84 13.64 3.34
N LEU A 12 53.40 12.67 4.06
CA LEU A 12 53.37 12.62 5.52
C LEU A 12 54.45 13.50 6.16
N SER A 13 55.58 13.72 5.48
CA SER A 13 56.62 14.64 5.95
C SER A 13 56.15 16.10 5.89
N THR A 14 55.36 16.48 4.88
CA THR A 14 54.75 17.82 4.78
C THR A 14 53.74 18.10 5.90
N LEU A 15 53.09 17.06 6.43
CA LEU A 15 52.06 17.20 7.46
C LEU A 15 52.60 17.49 8.86
N LYS A 16 53.92 17.40 9.10
CA LYS A 16 54.64 17.86 10.32
C LYS A 16 53.87 17.66 11.65
N GLY A 17 53.25 16.48 11.83
CA GLY A 17 52.49 16.13 13.05
C GLY A 17 51.16 16.87 13.24
N LYS A 18 50.66 17.59 12.24
CA LYS A 18 49.31 18.16 12.24
C LYS A 18 48.33 17.15 11.67
N ASN A 19 47.29 16.82 12.44
CA ASN A 19 46.23 15.94 11.97
C ASN A 19 45.53 16.58 10.74
N PRO A 20 45.58 15.94 9.55
CA PRO A 20 44.94 16.45 8.33
C PRO A 20 43.41 16.37 8.39
N PHE A 21 42.86 15.55 9.29
CA PHE A 21 41.43 15.40 9.51
C PHE A 21 40.93 16.39 10.58
N ARG A 22 41.27 17.67 10.42
CA ARG A 22 40.71 18.73 11.27
C ARG A 22 39.43 19.25 10.68
N CYS A 23 38.36 19.15 11.45
CA CYS A 23 37.11 19.81 11.13
C CYS A 23 37.34 21.33 11.07
N PRO A 24 36.92 22.04 10.00
CA PRO A 24 36.99 23.49 9.95
C PRO A 24 36.27 24.11 11.15
N ALA A 25 36.81 25.23 11.65
CA ALA A 25 36.18 25.94 12.76
C ALA A 25 34.74 26.34 12.37
N GLY A 26 33.78 26.00 13.23
CA GLY A 26 32.36 26.28 13.02
C GLY A 26 31.65 25.42 11.97
N TYR A 27 32.28 24.38 11.43
CA TYR A 27 31.65 23.47 10.47
C TYR A 27 30.34 22.84 10.99
N PHE A 28 30.23 22.62 12.30
CA PHE A 28 29.03 22.03 12.91
C PHE A 28 28.04 23.06 13.45
N ASP A 29 28.38 24.34 13.46
CA ASP A 29 27.57 25.37 14.12
C ASP A 29 26.24 25.58 13.38
N ASN A 30 26.22 25.38 12.06
CA ASN A 30 25.06 25.56 11.18
C ASN A 30 24.57 24.25 10.53
N LYS A 31 25.20 23.11 10.83
CA LYS A 31 24.78 21.81 10.27
C LYS A 31 23.42 21.33 10.77
N PRO A 32 23.07 21.49 12.06
CA PRO A 32 21.74 21.13 12.54
C PRO A 32 20.64 21.81 11.71
N ASP A 33 20.75 23.13 11.51
CA ASP A 33 19.78 23.93 10.75
C ASP A 33 19.78 23.57 9.26
N TYR A 34 20.96 23.35 8.67
CA TYR A 34 21.07 22.90 7.28
C TYR A 34 20.38 21.55 7.06
N ILE A 35 20.62 20.59 7.95
CA ILE A 35 20.04 19.25 7.87
C ILE A 35 18.53 19.30 8.11
N SER A 36 18.06 20.09 9.09
CA SER A 36 16.61 20.22 9.36
C SER A 36 15.88 20.85 8.18
N ASN A 37 16.42 21.93 7.61
CA ASN A 37 15.81 22.60 6.45
C ASN A 37 15.83 21.69 5.21
N GLN A 38 16.89 20.89 5.04
CA GLN A 38 16.96 19.93 3.95
C GLN A 38 15.99 18.76 4.15
N LEU A 39 15.78 18.30 5.38
CA LEU A 39 14.77 17.28 5.70
C LEU A 39 13.35 17.81 5.49
N ASP A 40 13.05 19.03 5.92
CA ASP A 40 11.73 19.65 5.71
C ASP A 40 11.41 19.78 4.23
N PHE A 41 12.38 20.21 3.41
CA PHE A 41 12.23 20.28 1.96
C PHE A 41 11.92 18.90 1.34
N LEU A 42 12.66 17.85 1.73
CA LEU A 42 12.50 16.50 1.19
C LEU A 42 11.17 15.86 1.64
N VAL A 43 10.81 16.00 2.91
CA VAL A 43 9.59 15.39 3.49
C VAL A 43 8.32 16.03 2.91
N VAL A 44 8.29 17.35 2.78
CA VAL A 44 7.10 18.09 2.34
C VAL A 44 6.92 18.02 0.82
N ARG A 45 7.98 18.18 0.03
CA ARG A 45 7.86 18.32 -1.44
C ARG A 45 7.96 16.99 -2.19
N GLN A 46 8.84 16.08 -1.78
CA GLN A 46 9.12 14.87 -2.55
C GLN A 46 8.26 13.69 -2.12
N LEU A 47 7.85 13.65 -0.85
CA LEU A 47 7.09 12.54 -0.29
C LEU A 47 5.65 12.92 0.10
N GLY A 48 5.27 14.19 0.01
CA GLY A 48 3.92 14.67 0.31
C GLY A 48 3.47 14.46 1.75
N PHE A 49 4.39 14.17 2.68
CA PHE A 49 4.05 13.96 4.08
C PHE A 49 3.93 15.30 4.81
N SER A 50 2.80 15.51 5.50
CA SER A 50 2.66 16.60 6.48
C SER A 50 3.72 16.44 7.58
N THR A 51 4.29 17.54 8.09
CA THR A 51 5.31 17.58 9.18
C THR A 51 4.87 16.92 10.50
N LYS A 52 3.64 16.41 10.54
CA LYS A 52 3.11 15.58 11.61
C LYS A 52 3.80 14.21 11.57
N ASN A 53 4.70 13.96 12.52
CA ASN A 53 5.36 12.67 12.72
C ASN A 53 4.31 11.52 12.74
N VAL A 54 4.25 10.77 11.64
CA VAL A 54 3.37 9.60 11.44
C VAL A 54 3.91 8.33 12.10
N PHE A 55 5.17 8.34 12.53
CA PHE A 55 5.81 7.25 13.25
C PHE A 55 5.57 7.40 14.74
N LYS A 56 4.33 7.14 15.16
CA LYS A 56 3.99 6.99 16.58
C LYS A 56 3.93 5.51 16.92
N THR A 57 4.67 5.11 17.95
CA THR A 57 4.49 3.79 18.52
C THR A 57 3.09 3.70 19.14
N PRO A 58 2.44 2.52 19.11
CA PRO A 58 1.19 2.30 19.80
C PRO A 58 1.27 2.70 21.28
N LYS A 59 0.12 3.06 21.85
CA LYS A 59 0.01 3.30 23.28
C LYS A 59 0.55 2.06 24.02
N ASP A 60 1.40 2.30 25.02
CA ASP A 60 1.97 1.27 25.91
C ASP A 60 2.97 0.28 25.25
N TYR A 61 3.46 0.55 24.03
CA TYR A 61 4.39 -0.34 23.29
C TYR A 61 5.65 -0.74 24.09
N PHE A 62 6.18 0.17 24.90
CA PHE A 62 7.41 -0.06 25.66
C PHE A 62 7.19 -0.52 27.11
N GLU A 63 5.96 -0.48 27.63
CA GLU A 63 5.70 -0.66 29.08
C GLU A 63 6.23 -2.01 29.61
N ASN A 64 6.13 -3.08 28.81
CA ASN A 64 6.49 -4.43 29.25
C ASN A 64 7.80 -4.96 28.63
N THR A 65 8.54 -4.13 27.90
CA THR A 65 9.76 -4.56 27.19
C THR A 65 10.87 -4.99 28.15
N SER A 66 11.04 -4.26 29.25
CA SER A 66 12.03 -4.59 30.28
C SER A 66 11.65 -5.88 31.02
N GLU A 67 10.36 -6.10 31.29
CA GLU A 67 9.90 -7.32 31.94
C GLU A 67 10.02 -8.53 31.01
N ALA A 68 9.60 -8.39 29.75
CA ALA A 68 9.72 -9.44 28.74
C ALA A 68 11.18 -9.86 28.51
N THR A 69 12.11 -8.92 28.47
CA THR A 69 13.54 -9.23 28.33
C THR A 69 14.09 -9.97 29.55
N LEU A 70 13.70 -9.58 30.77
CA LEU A 70 14.09 -10.29 31.99
C LEU A 70 13.50 -11.72 32.03
N GLN A 71 12.23 -11.89 31.64
CA GLN A 71 11.59 -13.21 31.56
C GLN A 71 12.30 -14.11 30.54
N LEU A 72 12.70 -13.57 29.38
CA LEU A 72 13.48 -14.31 28.38
C LEU A 72 14.84 -14.76 28.93
N ILE A 73 15.56 -13.90 29.66
CA ILE A 73 16.84 -14.24 30.28
C ILE A 73 16.66 -15.33 31.34
N GLN A 74 15.60 -15.26 32.15
CA GLN A 74 15.29 -16.28 33.16
C GLN A 74 14.95 -17.63 32.52
N LEU A 75 14.15 -17.60 31.45
CA LEU A 75 13.81 -18.79 30.69
C LEU A 75 15.06 -19.41 30.07
N GLU A 76 15.92 -18.62 29.42
CA GLU A 76 17.17 -19.10 28.83
C GLU A 76 18.06 -19.80 29.88
N ARG A 77 18.19 -19.22 31.08
CA ARG A 77 18.92 -19.86 32.18
C ARG A 77 18.30 -21.20 32.59
N SER A 78 16.97 -21.26 32.71
CA SER A 78 16.27 -22.50 33.04
C SER A 78 16.39 -23.56 31.95
N LEU A 79 16.46 -23.17 30.68
CA LEU A 79 16.60 -24.08 29.55
C LEU A 79 18.03 -24.61 29.38
N ARG A 80 19.05 -23.86 29.80
CA ARG A 80 20.45 -24.31 29.74
C ARG A 80 20.74 -25.53 30.62
N ASP A 81 20.01 -25.69 31.72
CA ASP A 81 20.14 -26.84 32.62
C ASP A 81 19.35 -28.07 32.14
N LEU A 82 18.52 -27.91 31.11
CA LEU A 82 17.71 -28.98 30.54
C LEU A 82 18.42 -29.53 29.30
N ASP A 83 18.90 -30.76 29.41
CA ASP A 83 19.59 -31.49 28.32
C ASP A 83 18.56 -32.00 27.29
N TYR A 84 17.91 -31.06 26.58
CA TYR A 84 16.93 -31.35 25.55
C TYR A 84 17.59 -31.98 24.33
N LYS A 85 17.72 -33.30 24.38
CA LYS A 85 18.11 -34.11 23.23
C LYS A 85 16.88 -34.52 22.45
N VAL A 86 16.96 -34.43 21.13
CA VAL A 86 15.97 -35.07 20.27
C VAL A 86 15.95 -36.57 20.58
N PRO A 87 14.77 -37.23 20.60
CA PRO A 87 14.70 -38.67 20.77
C PRO A 87 15.58 -39.39 19.75
N ASN A 88 16.19 -40.50 20.17
CA ASN A 88 16.99 -41.33 19.29
C ASN A 88 16.20 -41.66 18.02
N GLN A 89 16.84 -41.53 16.86
CA GLN A 89 16.26 -41.85 15.55
C GLN A 89 15.05 -40.99 15.15
N TYR A 90 14.85 -39.80 15.76
CA TYR A 90 13.77 -38.89 15.37
C TYR A 90 13.82 -38.55 13.88
N PHE A 91 14.99 -38.10 13.40
CA PHE A 91 15.17 -37.70 12.00
C PHE A 91 15.20 -38.90 11.04
N GLU A 92 15.74 -40.04 11.47
CA GLU A 92 15.73 -41.29 10.69
C GLU A 92 14.29 -41.77 10.41
N ASN A 93 13.40 -41.67 11.41
CA ASN A 93 12.01 -42.11 11.30
C ASN A 93 11.06 -41.02 10.78
N LEU A 94 11.49 -39.75 10.70
CA LEU A 94 10.65 -38.64 10.27
C LEU A 94 10.10 -38.85 8.85
N GLY A 95 10.97 -39.24 7.91
CA GLY A 95 10.57 -39.49 6.51
C GLY A 95 9.53 -40.61 6.41
N ASN A 96 9.77 -41.72 7.10
CA ASN A 96 8.83 -42.85 7.15
C ASN A 96 7.49 -42.45 7.75
N ARG A 97 7.49 -41.69 8.85
CA ARG A 97 6.27 -41.18 9.49
C ARG A 97 5.46 -40.30 8.56
N VAL A 98 6.10 -39.34 7.89
CA VAL A 98 5.44 -38.45 6.91
C VAL A 98 4.84 -39.27 5.77
N ILE A 99 5.59 -40.20 5.18
CA ILE A 99 5.11 -41.05 4.08
C ILE A 99 3.92 -41.92 4.52
N THR A 100 3.99 -42.55 5.71
CA THR A 100 2.86 -43.35 6.23
C THR A 100 1.62 -42.49 6.49
N GLN A 101 1.79 -41.27 6.97
CA GLN A 101 0.68 -40.38 7.27
C GLN A 101 -0.01 -39.88 5.99
N ILE A 102 0.77 -39.60 4.95
CA ILE A 102 0.22 -39.25 3.63
C ILE A 102 -0.48 -40.46 2.99
N LYS A 103 0.14 -41.65 3.01
CA LYS A 103 -0.46 -42.87 2.44
C LYS A 103 -1.75 -43.29 3.14
N ASN A 104 -1.86 -43.06 4.45
CA ASN A 104 -3.08 -43.34 5.22
C ASN A 104 -4.15 -42.25 5.03
N GLN A 105 -3.80 -41.08 4.49
CA GLN A 105 -4.75 -40.01 4.15
C GLN A 105 -5.46 -40.26 2.81
N ASP A 106 -4.94 -41.17 1.97
CA ASP A 106 -5.59 -41.64 0.75
C ASP A 106 -6.77 -42.61 1.01
N SER A 107 -7.18 -42.81 2.27
CA SER A 107 -8.42 -43.53 2.57
C SER A 107 -9.58 -42.72 1.97
N GLU A 108 -10.11 -43.24 0.86
CA GLU A 108 -11.14 -42.66 0.01
C GLU A 108 -12.01 -41.64 0.74
N SER A 109 -11.82 -40.35 0.42
CA SER A 109 -12.75 -39.31 0.84
C SER A 109 -14.15 -39.83 0.53
N LYS A 110 -15.01 -39.97 1.53
CA LYS A 110 -16.36 -40.52 1.36
C LYS A 110 -17.16 -39.60 0.43
N VAL A 111 -17.00 -39.80 -0.88
CA VAL A 111 -17.70 -39.05 -1.92
C VAL A 111 -19.13 -39.55 -1.93
N ILE A 112 -19.99 -38.83 -1.21
CA ILE A 112 -21.42 -39.06 -1.27
C ILE A 112 -21.89 -38.55 -2.64
N LYS A 113 -22.28 -39.47 -3.53
CA LYS A 113 -22.90 -39.11 -4.80
C LYS A 113 -24.28 -38.50 -4.51
N VAL A 114 -24.39 -37.17 -4.60
CA VAL A 114 -25.64 -36.43 -4.42
C VAL A 114 -26.59 -36.75 -5.59
N GLN A 115 -27.55 -37.63 -5.35
CA GLN A 115 -28.58 -37.99 -6.34
C GLN A 115 -29.74 -37.00 -6.28
N PHE A 116 -29.77 -36.09 -7.24
CA PHE A 116 -30.73 -35.00 -7.32
C PHE A 116 -32.10 -35.40 -7.88
N ARG A 117 -32.66 -36.55 -7.45
CA ARG A 117 -33.93 -37.09 -7.97
C ARG A 117 -35.14 -36.17 -7.74
N TYR A 118 -35.09 -35.33 -6.71
CA TYR A 118 -36.20 -34.45 -6.33
C TYR A 118 -36.04 -33.00 -6.81
N ARG A 119 -35.03 -32.68 -7.63
CA ARG A 119 -34.85 -31.31 -8.16
C ARG A 119 -36.09 -30.80 -8.91
N ARG A 120 -36.79 -31.68 -9.61
CA ARG A 120 -38.03 -31.32 -10.32
C ARG A 120 -39.17 -30.96 -9.37
N LEU A 121 -39.30 -31.66 -8.23
CA LEU A 121 -40.32 -31.34 -7.23
C LEU A 121 -40.01 -30.03 -6.50
N ILE A 122 -38.73 -29.79 -6.17
CA ILE A 122 -38.28 -28.56 -5.52
C ILE A 122 -38.48 -27.35 -6.45
N ALA A 123 -38.18 -27.49 -7.75
CA ALA A 123 -38.39 -26.44 -8.73
C ALA A 123 -39.86 -26.02 -8.84
N VAL A 124 -40.79 -26.98 -8.86
CA VAL A 124 -42.24 -26.68 -8.90
C VAL A 124 -42.70 -25.94 -7.64
N ALA A 125 -42.26 -26.38 -6.45
CA ALA A 125 -42.61 -25.68 -5.21
C ALA A 125 -42.07 -24.24 -5.17
N ALA A 126 -40.84 -24.02 -5.64
CA ALA A 126 -40.24 -22.69 -5.74
C ALA A 126 -41.01 -21.77 -6.71
N MET A 127 -41.48 -22.29 -7.85
CA MET A 127 -42.31 -21.51 -8.77
C MET A 127 -43.64 -21.09 -8.16
N VAL A 128 -44.31 -21.99 -7.42
CA VAL A 128 -45.56 -21.67 -6.73
C VAL A 128 -45.34 -20.59 -5.66
N LEU A 129 -44.28 -20.70 -4.85
CA LEU A 129 -43.92 -19.67 -3.87
C LEU A 129 -43.57 -18.33 -4.52
N PHE A 130 -42.87 -18.36 -5.65
CA PHE A 130 -42.50 -17.14 -6.38
C PHE A 130 -43.74 -16.44 -6.95
N ILE A 131 -44.69 -17.18 -7.52
CA ILE A 131 -45.94 -16.63 -8.06
C ILE A 131 -46.80 -16.02 -6.94
N VAL A 132 -46.96 -16.75 -5.82
CA VAL A 132 -47.73 -16.26 -4.66
C VAL A 132 -47.05 -15.05 -4.02
N GLY A 133 -45.73 -15.11 -3.83
CA GLY A 133 -44.94 -14.01 -3.29
C GLY A 133 -44.96 -12.77 -4.19
N PHE A 134 -44.86 -12.96 -5.50
CA PHE A 134 -44.94 -11.86 -6.48
C PHE A 134 -46.32 -11.21 -6.50
N TYR A 135 -47.38 -12.00 -6.38
CA TYR A 135 -48.74 -11.47 -6.30
C TYR A 135 -48.97 -10.64 -5.03
N PHE A 136 -48.40 -11.09 -3.90
CA PHE A 136 -48.42 -10.33 -2.64
C PHE A 136 -47.60 -9.04 -2.73
N LEU A 137 -46.40 -9.08 -3.34
CA LEU A 137 -45.58 -7.90 -3.57
C LEU A 137 -46.24 -6.88 -4.50
N ARG A 138 -46.95 -7.34 -5.54
CA ARG A 138 -47.67 -6.45 -6.47
C ARG A 138 -48.85 -5.75 -5.80
N ASN A 139 -49.46 -6.36 -4.79
CA ASN A 139 -50.54 -5.73 -4.01
C ASN A 139 -50.05 -4.65 -3.03
N ILE A 140 -48.74 -4.57 -2.77
CA ILE A 140 -48.15 -3.62 -1.80
C ILE A 140 -47.54 -2.39 -2.50
N ASN A 141 -47.23 -2.47 -3.80
CA ASN A 141 -46.54 -1.41 -4.52
C ASN A 141 -47.43 -0.77 -5.59
N SER A 142 -48.30 0.16 -5.18
CA SER A 142 -48.83 1.17 -6.10
C SER A 142 -47.71 2.16 -6.42
N SER A 143 -47.25 2.14 -7.68
CA SER A 143 -46.47 3.18 -8.38
C SER A 143 -45.21 3.69 -7.66
N VAL A 144 -44.07 3.08 -7.96
CA VAL A 144 -42.76 3.74 -7.88
C VAL A 144 -42.35 4.10 -9.31
N SER A 145 -42.51 5.37 -9.68
CA SER A 145 -41.91 5.95 -10.87
C SER A 145 -40.46 6.34 -10.54
N ASN A 146 -39.49 5.65 -11.15
CA ASN A 146 -38.08 6.02 -11.06
C ASN A 146 -37.75 7.00 -12.18
N ASP A 147 -38.05 8.28 -12.00
CA ASP A 147 -37.58 9.34 -12.89
C ASP A 147 -36.27 9.93 -12.31
N PHE A 148 -35.17 9.21 -12.49
CA PHE A 148 -33.84 9.79 -12.25
C PHE A 148 -33.45 10.63 -13.46
N ASN A 149 -33.41 11.95 -13.29
CA ASN A 149 -33.04 12.89 -14.36
C ASN A 149 -31.71 13.56 -14.01
N LEU A 150 -30.71 13.44 -14.91
CA LEU A 150 -29.39 14.06 -14.75
C LEU A 150 -29.46 15.59 -14.63
N SER A 151 -30.56 16.24 -15.05
CA SER A 151 -30.77 17.67 -14.87
C SER A 151 -31.04 18.10 -13.43
N GLN A 152 -31.21 17.14 -12.51
CA GLN A 152 -31.42 17.40 -11.08
C GLN A 152 -30.12 17.32 -10.27
N ILE A 153 -29.00 17.03 -10.92
CA ILE A 153 -27.69 17.00 -10.29
C ILE A 153 -27.08 18.40 -10.45
N ASP A 154 -26.68 19.02 -9.33
CA ASP A 154 -26.08 20.34 -9.33
C ASP A 154 -24.68 20.31 -9.97
N ASP A 155 -24.34 21.34 -10.73
CA ASP A 155 -23.05 21.46 -11.42
C ASP A 155 -21.86 21.35 -10.44
N GLU A 156 -22.01 21.86 -9.22
CA GLU A 156 -21.00 21.77 -8.16
C GLU A 156 -20.67 20.32 -7.79
N THR A 157 -21.69 19.45 -7.74
CA THR A 157 -21.51 18.02 -7.43
C THR A 157 -20.90 17.26 -8.60
N LEU A 158 -21.20 17.68 -9.85
CA LEU A 158 -20.55 17.13 -11.04
C LEU A 158 -19.08 17.53 -11.10
N ILE A 159 -18.76 18.78 -10.76
CA ILE A 159 -17.38 19.28 -10.71
C ILE A 159 -16.60 18.55 -9.62
N GLU A 160 -17.18 18.37 -8.42
CA GLU A 160 -16.55 17.62 -7.35
C GLU A 160 -16.34 16.13 -7.71
N PHE A 161 -17.31 15.53 -8.40
CA PHE A 161 -17.17 14.17 -8.92
C PHE A 161 -16.03 14.07 -9.95
N VAL A 162 -15.94 15.00 -10.89
CA VAL A 162 -14.85 15.02 -11.90
C VAL A 162 -13.50 15.31 -11.26
N ALA A 163 -13.44 16.22 -10.28
CA ALA A 163 -12.20 16.61 -9.60
C ALA A 163 -11.68 15.55 -8.62
N SER A 164 -12.59 14.75 -8.03
CA SER A 164 -12.21 13.62 -7.16
C SER A 164 -11.76 12.39 -7.95
N GLN A 165 -12.08 12.33 -9.24
CA GLN A 165 -11.56 11.31 -10.15
C GLN A 165 -10.17 11.75 -10.61
N ASP A 166 -9.17 10.90 -10.36
CA ASP A 166 -7.78 11.11 -10.77
C ASP A 166 -7.66 10.87 -12.29
N LEU A 167 -8.24 11.79 -13.08
CA LEU A 167 -8.22 11.75 -14.53
C LEU A 167 -6.84 12.17 -15.03
N ASP A 168 -5.89 11.25 -14.99
CA ASP A 168 -4.59 11.43 -15.63
C ASP A 168 -4.78 11.76 -17.11
N LEU A 169 -4.15 12.83 -17.59
CA LEU A 169 -4.14 13.23 -19.01
C LEU A 169 -3.69 12.10 -19.96
N GLN A 170 -2.95 11.12 -19.44
CA GLN A 170 -2.54 9.92 -20.18
C GLN A 170 -3.72 8.97 -20.44
N ASN A 171 -4.69 8.86 -19.51
CA ASN A 171 -5.92 8.09 -19.72
C ASN A 171 -6.91 8.83 -20.63
N PHE A 172 -6.89 10.17 -20.62
CA PHE A 172 -7.73 10.96 -21.52
C PHE A 172 -7.33 10.79 -23.00
N SER A 173 -6.03 10.66 -23.27
CA SER A 173 -5.48 10.32 -24.58
C SER A 173 -5.84 8.91 -25.04
N GLU A 174 -6.15 7.98 -24.13
CA GLU A 174 -6.54 6.60 -24.46
C GLU A 174 -8.03 6.48 -24.82
N ILE A 175 -8.85 7.46 -24.37
CA ILE A 175 -10.30 7.52 -24.63
C ILE A 175 -10.60 8.40 -25.86
N MET A 176 -9.75 9.37 -26.16
CA MET A 176 -9.85 10.23 -27.36
C MET A 176 -9.18 9.56 -28.56
N ASP A 177 -9.96 8.80 -29.33
CA ASP A 177 -9.51 8.28 -30.62
C ASP A 177 -9.39 9.43 -31.63
N GLU A 178 -8.44 9.36 -32.57
CA GLU A 178 -8.08 10.47 -33.48
C GLU A 178 -9.30 10.93 -34.33
N GLN A 179 -10.28 10.04 -34.52
CA GLN A 179 -11.56 10.28 -35.21
C GLN A 179 -12.53 11.16 -34.40
N SER A 180 -12.45 11.16 -33.06
CA SER A 180 -13.33 11.96 -32.19
C SER A 180 -12.95 13.45 -32.21
N ILE A 181 -11.69 13.77 -32.50
CA ILE A 181 -11.18 15.15 -32.57
C ILE A 181 -11.73 15.87 -33.82
N THR A 182 -11.97 15.13 -34.91
CA THR A 182 -12.49 15.71 -36.17
C THR A 182 -13.97 16.08 -36.14
N GLU A 183 -14.74 15.57 -35.17
CA GLU A 183 -16.16 15.92 -34.99
C GLU A 183 -16.39 17.05 -33.97
N ILE A 184 -15.33 17.57 -33.34
CA ILE A 184 -15.42 18.76 -32.50
C ILE A 184 -15.62 19.96 -33.42
N ASN A 185 -16.88 20.31 -33.67
CA ASN A 185 -17.25 21.54 -34.35
C ASN A 185 -16.99 22.72 -33.41
N ILE A 186 -15.74 23.19 -33.37
CA ILE A 186 -15.39 24.44 -32.70
C ILE A 186 -15.99 25.55 -33.55
N GLN A 187 -17.22 25.96 -33.20
CA GLN A 187 -17.76 27.21 -33.70
C GLN A 187 -16.93 28.32 -33.07
N GLN A 188 -16.09 28.96 -33.89
CA GLN A 188 -15.39 30.17 -33.50
C GLN A 188 -16.45 31.19 -33.08
N ASP A 189 -16.48 31.53 -31.79
CA ASP A 189 -17.33 32.59 -31.27
C ASP A 189 -16.89 33.88 -31.96
N PRO A 190 -17.73 34.49 -32.82
CA PRO A 190 -17.34 35.68 -33.56
C PRO A 190 -17.18 36.92 -32.67
N SER A 191 -17.46 36.81 -31.37
CA SER A 191 -17.31 37.90 -30.39
C SER A 191 -15.96 37.95 -29.67
N LEU A 192 -15.11 36.92 -29.81
CA LEU A 192 -13.78 36.92 -29.19
C LEU A 192 -12.79 37.72 -30.06
N GLU A 193 -12.46 38.93 -29.61
CA GLU A 193 -11.44 39.76 -30.24
C GLU A 193 -10.03 39.19 -29.96
N GLU A 194 -9.13 39.31 -30.95
CA GLU A 194 -7.77 38.76 -30.91
C GLU A 194 -6.93 39.29 -29.73
N SER A 195 -7.30 40.44 -29.17
CA SER A 195 -6.71 41.03 -27.97
C SER A 195 -6.98 40.20 -26.71
N GLU A 196 -8.19 39.67 -26.54
CA GLU A 196 -8.55 38.88 -25.35
C GLU A 196 -7.87 37.51 -25.35
N LEU A 197 -7.58 36.97 -26.54
CA LEU A 197 -6.82 35.71 -26.67
C LEU A 197 -5.36 35.86 -26.21
N ASN A 198 -4.73 37.01 -26.46
CA ASN A 198 -3.36 37.25 -26.02
C ASN A 198 -3.27 37.44 -24.50
N ASP A 199 -4.26 38.06 -23.88
CA ASP A 199 -4.32 38.23 -22.41
C ASP A 199 -4.47 36.89 -21.67
N ILE A 200 -5.10 35.89 -22.30
CA ILE A 200 -5.24 34.54 -21.74
C ILE A 200 -3.94 33.74 -21.90
N ILE A 201 -3.24 33.89 -23.03
CA ILE A 201 -1.96 33.21 -23.30
C ILE A 201 -0.84 33.76 -22.40
N ASP A 202 -0.81 35.08 -22.18
CA ASP A 202 0.21 35.73 -21.35
C ASP A 202 0.03 35.49 -19.84
N ASN A 203 -1.13 34.94 -19.41
CA ASN A 203 -1.43 34.59 -18.02
C ASN A 203 -1.31 33.09 -17.71
N PHE A 204 -0.70 32.30 -18.59
CA PHE A 204 -0.35 30.89 -18.34
C PHE A 204 1.17 30.69 -18.13
#